data_AF-A0AAD3R5D2-F1
#
_entry.id   AF-A0AAD3R5D2-F1
#
_cell.length_a   1.000
_cell.length_b   1.000
_cell.length_c   1.000
_cell.angle_alpha   90.00
_cell.angle_beta   90.00
_cell.angle_gamma   90.00
#
_symmetry.space_group_name_H-M   'P 1'
#
loop_
_entity.id
_entity.type
_entity.pdbx_description
1 polymer ?
#
loop_
_entity_poly.entity_id
_entity_poly.type
_entity_poly.pdbx_seq_one_letter_code
_entity_poly.pdbx_strand_id
1 'polypeptide(L)' 'MKSPILFLHSEDDHLVPIQIAQQMYEVAVSAQNAERVKLVSFDGALGYLHNGLYRDAHLPDIIKKFVLSL' A
#
# COMPACT_ATOMS: atom_id res chain seq x y z
N MET A 1 -4.28 -20.95 6.81
CA MET A 1 -4.78 -19.83 5.96
C MET A 1 -3.73 -18.74 5.94
N LYS A 2 -3.47 -18.09 4.79
CA LYS A 2 -2.57 -16.93 4.70
C LYS A 2 -3.36 -15.63 4.86
N SER A 3 -2.85 -14.71 5.67
CA SER A 3 -3.47 -13.40 5.87
C SER A 3 -3.41 -12.57 4.59
N PRO A 4 -4.49 -11.86 4.23
CA PRO A 4 -4.48 -10.90 3.13
C PRO A 4 -3.54 -9.73 3.47
N ILE A 5 -2.91 -9.12 2.46
CA ILE A 5 -1.90 -8.06 2.65
C ILE A 5 -2.31 -6.79 1.88
N LEU A 6 -2.23 -5.66 2.56
CA LEU A 6 -2.36 -4.32 1.97
C LEU A 6 -1.06 -3.55 2.19
N PHE A 7 -0.39 -3.18 1.11
CA PHE A 7 0.72 -2.23 1.10
C PHE A 7 0.19 -0.82 0.84
N LEU A 8 0.63 0.14 1.64
CA LEU A 8 0.36 1.57 1.50
C LEU A 8 1.71 2.28 1.43
N HIS A 9 1.97 3.05 0.38
CA HIS A 9 3.27 3.71 0.21
C HIS A 9 3.15 5.09 -0.44
N SER A 10 3.91 6.07 0.06
CA SER A 10 3.97 7.39 -0.57
C SER A 10 5.03 7.42 -1.67
N GLU A 11 4.71 7.95 -2.85
CA GLU A 11 5.68 8.03 -3.96
C GLU A 11 6.79 9.07 -3.70
N ASP A 12 6.53 10.06 -2.83
CA ASP A 12 7.49 11.05 -2.36
C ASP A 12 8.22 10.64 -1.07
N ASP A 13 8.16 9.37 -0.67
CA ASP A 13 8.96 8.87 0.45
C ASP A 13 10.46 8.96 0.13
N HIS A 14 11.14 9.87 0.84
CA HIS A 14 12.57 10.15 0.68
C HIS A 14 13.48 9.18 1.45
N LEU A 15 12.92 8.34 2.32
CA LEU A 15 13.67 7.32 3.07
C LEU A 15 13.59 5.96 2.39
N VAL A 16 12.42 5.60 1.87
CA VAL A 16 12.18 4.31 1.21
C VAL A 16 11.58 4.54 -0.18
N PRO A 17 12.35 4.32 -1.26
CA PRO A 17 11.84 4.48 -2.62
C PRO A 17 10.68 3.53 -2.93
N ILE A 18 9.71 3.98 -3.71
CA ILE A 18 8.50 3.22 -4.10
C ILE A 18 8.81 1.86 -4.74
N GLN A 19 9.96 1.71 -5.40
CA GLN A 19 10.41 0.47 -6.02
C GLN A 19 10.55 -0.66 -5.00
N ILE A 20 10.89 -0.35 -3.74
CA ILE A 20 10.97 -1.36 -2.68
C ILE A 20 9.58 -1.93 -2.37
N ALA A 21 8.56 -1.08 -2.25
CA ALA A 21 7.18 -1.52 -2.03
C ALA A 21 6.65 -2.34 -3.22
N GLN A 22 6.99 -1.94 -4.46
CA GLN A 22 6.63 -2.67 -5.68
C GLN A 22 7.26 -4.08 -5.72
N GLN A 23 8.56 -4.19 -5.41
CA GLN A 23 9.25 -5.48 -5.33
C GLN A 23 8.67 -6.38 -4.23
N MET A 24 8.38 -5.82 -3.05
CA MET A 24 7.73 -6.58 -1.97
C MET A 24 6.32 -7.06 -2.36
N TYR A 25 5.56 -6.23 -3.08
CA TYR A 25 4.26 -6.59 -3.63
C TYR A 25 4.38 -7.77 -4.60
N GLU A 26 5.32 -7.74 -5.55
CA GLU A 26 5.54 -8.84 -6.50
C GLU A 26 5.88 -10.16 -5.79
N VAL A 27 6.77 -10.11 -4.79
CA VAL A 27 7.10 -11.27 -3.96
C VAL A 27 5.87 -11.77 -3.21
N ALA A 28 5.09 -10.88 -2.58
CA ALA A 28 3.88 -11.25 -1.87
C ALA A 28 2.84 -11.88 -2.81
N VAL A 29 2.63 -11.33 -4.01
CA VAL A 29 1.76 -11.91 -5.04
C VAL A 29 2.27 -13.28 -5.46
N SER A 30 3.57 -13.48 -5.65
CA SER A 30 4.11 -14.80 -6.02
C SER A 30 3.93 -15.85 -4.92
N ALA A 31 3.92 -15.42 -3.66
CA ALA A 31 3.77 -16.30 -2.50
C ALA A 31 2.31 -16.65 -2.17
N GLN A 32 1.32 -15.93 -2.70
CA GLN A 32 -0.11 -16.20 -2.46
C GLN A 32 -0.98 -15.85 -3.69
N ASN A 33 -2.30 -15.68 -3.55
CA ASN A 33 -3.15 -15.26 -4.66
C ASN A 33 -3.08 -13.73 -4.83
N ALA A 34 -2.92 -13.24 -6.06
CA ALA A 34 -2.93 -11.82 -6.42
C ALA A 34 -4.20 -11.08 -5.95
N GLU A 35 -5.33 -11.77 -5.82
CA GLU A 35 -6.56 -11.19 -5.29
C GLU A 35 -6.45 -10.80 -3.81
N ARG A 36 -5.54 -11.44 -3.07
CA ARG A 36 -5.34 -11.27 -1.61
C ARG A 36 -4.19 -10.30 -1.27
N VAL A 37 -3.56 -9.70 -2.27
CA VAL A 37 -2.49 -8.72 -2.11
C VAL A 37 -2.88 -7.45 -2.84
N LYS A 38 -2.82 -6.31 -2.16
CA LYS A 38 -3.08 -5.00 -2.75
C LYS A 38 -1.90 -4.07 -2.47
N LEU A 39 -1.56 -3.24 -3.45
CA LEU A 39 -0.64 -2.13 -3.31
C LEU A 39 -1.39 -0.85 -3.69
N VAL A 40 -1.37 0.13 -2.78
CA VAL A 40 -1.86 1.48 -3.03
C VAL A 40 -0.70 2.43 -2.88
N SER A 41 -0.33 3.09 -3.97
CA SER A 41 0.60 4.23 -3.92
C SER A 41 -0.18 5.53 -3.77
N PHE A 42 0.41 6.47 -3.04
CA PHE A 42 -0.08 7.84 -2.90
C PHE A 42 0.79 8.76 -3.74
N ASP A 43 0.17 9.51 -4.65
CA ASP A 43 0.85 10.41 -5.58
C ASP A 43 1.78 11.36 -4.83
N GLY A 44 3.02 11.47 -5.29
CA GLY A 44 4.05 12.28 -4.63
C GLY A 44 3.71 13.77 -4.55
N ALA A 45 2.82 14.28 -5.41
CA ALA A 45 2.33 15.66 -5.34
C ALA A 45 1.50 15.95 -4.07
N LEU A 46 1.05 14.91 -3.36
CA LEU A 46 0.31 15.06 -2.09
C LEU A 46 1.22 15.42 -0.90
N GLY A 47 2.53 15.23 -1.02
CA GLY A 47 3.49 15.71 -0.02
C GLY A 47 3.46 14.95 1.31
N TYR A 48 3.06 13.67 1.32
CA TYR A 48 2.94 12.89 2.55
C TYR A 48 4.30 12.43 3.09
N LEU A 49 5.32 12.29 2.24
CA LEU A 49 6.63 11.78 2.62
C LEU A 49 6.50 10.44 3.40
N HIS A 50 7.52 10.09 4.19
CA HIS A 50 7.57 8.82 4.92
C HIS A 50 6.44 8.62 5.95
N ASN A 51 5.96 9.70 6.57
CA ASN A 51 5.11 9.61 7.77
C ASN A 51 3.71 10.20 7.59
N GLY A 52 3.38 10.76 6.43
CA GLY A 52 2.18 11.61 6.26
C GLY A 52 0.93 10.91 5.78
N LEU A 53 0.97 9.61 5.46
CA LEU A 53 -0.17 8.90 4.87
C LEU A 53 -1.45 8.98 5.72
N TYR A 54 -1.33 9.09 7.05
CA TYR A 54 -2.48 9.24 7.96
C TYR A 54 -3.31 10.52 7.70
N ARG A 55 -2.75 11.49 6.96
CA ARG A 55 -3.41 12.76 6.63
C ARG A 55 -4.31 12.64 5.41
N ASP A 56 -4.22 11.55 4.64
CA ASP A 56 -5.03 11.37 3.45
C ASP A 56 -6.50 11.16 3.82
N ALA A 57 -7.38 12.03 3.29
CA ALA A 57 -8.81 11.98 3.58
C ALA A 57 -9.49 10.69 3.09
N HIS A 58 -8.90 9.98 2.12
CA HIS A 58 -9.42 8.73 1.56
C HIS A 58 -8.82 7.48 2.22
N LEU A 59 -7.79 7.60 3.07
CA LEU A 59 -7.19 6.46 3.77
C LEU A 59 -8.22 5.60 4.52
N PRO A 60 -9.19 6.16 5.28
CA PRO A 60 -10.22 5.35 5.94
C PRO A 60 -11.03 4.50 4.96
N ASP A 61 -11.37 5.03 3.78
CA ASP A 61 -12.12 4.30 2.75
C ASP A 61 -11.28 3.22 2.08
N ILE A 62 -9.98 3.45 1.87
CA ILE A 62 -9.04 2.45 1.36
C ILE A 62 -8.98 1.24 2.32
N ILE A 63 -8.79 1.51 3.62
CA ILE A 63 -8.75 0.47 4.65
C ILE A 63 -10.08 -0.27 4.74
N LYS A 64 -11.20 0.46 4.75
CA LYS A 64 -12.55 -0.13 4.80
C LYS A 64 -12.81 -1.05 3.62
N LYS A 65 -12.49 -0.63 2.39
CA LYS A 65 -12.65 -1.44 1.18
C LYS A 65 -11.81 -2.72 1.25
N PHE A 66 -10.57 -2.62 1.73
CA PHE A 66 -9.71 -3.80 1.89
C PHE A 66 -10.29 -4.79 2.91
N VAL A 67 -10.69 -4.32 4.09
CA VAL A 67 -11.25 -5.18 5.15
C VAL A 67 -12.57 -5.83 4.72
N LEU A 68 -13.41 -5.12 3.96
CA LEU A 68 -14.67 -5.68 3.43
C LEU A 68 -14.46 -6.62 2.22
N SER A 69 -13.27 -6.65 1.63
CA SER A 69 -12.93 -7.57 0.53
C SER A 69 -12.35 -8.92 0.97
N LEU A 70 -12.22 -9.12 2.29
CA LEU A 70 -11.67 -10.34 2.90
C LEU A 70 -12.68 -11.48 2.92
#